data_AF-A0A1I3HMU7-F1
#
_entry.id   AF-A0A1I3HMU7-F1
#
_cell.length_a   1.000
_cell.length_b   1.000
_cell.length_c   1.000
_cell.angle_alpha   90.00
_cell.angle_beta   90.00
_cell.angle_gamma   90.00
#
_symmetry.space_group_name_H-M   'P 1'
#
loop_
_entity.id
_entity.type
_entity.pdbx_description
1 polymer ?
#
loop_
_entity_poly.entity_id
_entity_poly.type
_entity_poly.pdbx_seq_one_letter_code
_entity_poly.pdbx_strand_id
1 'polypeptide(L)' 'MSAAIVEEVDEGIGWANADTGSRGTISMISESRDTGFLCRRFMTTRESFEGVHLYQGEACLGAARMWMTKSFDRVQ' A
#
# COMPACT_ATOMS: atom_id res chain seq x y z
N MET A 1 -10.90 10.97 8.97
CA MET A 1 -9.75 10.09 8.66
C MET A 1 -8.69 10.95 8.01
N SER A 2 -7.49 11.05 8.59
CA SER A 2 -6.39 11.79 7.96
C SER A 2 -5.69 10.87 6.98
N ALA A 3 -5.41 11.35 5.76
CA ALA A 3 -4.57 10.63 4.80
C ALA A 3 -3.14 11.15 4.93
N ALA A 4 -2.15 10.25 4.95
CA ALA A 4 -0.75 10.64 4.95
C ALA A 4 -0.31 11.07 3.54
N ILE A 5 0.52 12.10 3.46
CA ILE A 5 1.16 12.57 2.23
C ILE A 5 2.45 11.76 2.05
N VAL A 6 2.64 11.11 0.90
CA VAL A 6 3.73 10.16 0.67
C VAL A 6 5.14 10.79 0.80
N GLU A 7 5.25 12.11 0.58
CA GLU A 7 6.53 12.83 0.58
C GLU A 7 7.06 13.21 1.98
N GLU A 8 6.26 13.05 3.05
CA GLU A 8 6.64 13.47 4.42
C GLU A 8 6.96 12.30 5.37
N VAL A 9 7.28 11.11 4.85
CA VAL A 9 7.31 9.89 5.68
C VAL A 9 8.66 9.18 5.60
N ASP A 10 9.58 9.58 6.47
CA ASP A 10 10.95 9.02 6.58
C ASP A 10 10.93 7.54 7.05
N GLU A 11 9.91 7.14 7.84
CA GLU A 11 9.80 5.81 8.48
C GLU A 11 8.67 4.92 7.92
N GLY A 12 7.95 5.37 6.87
CA GLY A 12 6.82 4.65 6.27
C GLY A 12 5.43 5.00 6.86
N ILE A 13 4.38 4.75 6.09
CA ILE A 13 3.00 5.17 6.39
C ILE A 13 2.29 4.09 7.19
N GLY A 14 1.94 4.40 8.44
CA GLY A 14 1.08 3.54 9.25
C GLY A 14 -0.35 3.44 8.70
N TRP A 15 -0.93 2.24 8.71
CA TRP A 15 -2.32 2.00 8.33
C TRP A 15 -3.01 1.05 9.30
N ALA A 16 -4.34 1.17 9.38
CA ALA A 16 -5.19 0.29 10.14
C ALA A 16 -6.54 0.10 9.42
N ASN A 17 -7.07 -1.11 9.45
CA ASN A 17 -8.38 -1.46 8.99
C ASN A 17 -9.23 -1.88 10.20
N ALA A 18 -10.12 -1.00 10.64
CA ALA A 18 -10.95 -1.22 11.83
C ALA A 18 -11.94 -2.39 11.67
N ASP A 19 -12.38 -2.67 10.44
CA ASP A 19 -13.36 -3.73 10.16
C ASP A 19 -12.77 -5.14 10.37
N THR A 20 -11.48 -5.29 10.07
CA THR A 20 -10.75 -6.57 10.20
C THR A 20 -9.77 -6.61 11.38
N GLY A 21 -9.52 -5.47 12.02
CA GLY A 21 -8.49 -5.29 13.05
C GLY A 21 -7.04 -5.37 12.53
N SER A 22 -6.84 -5.50 11.22
CA SER A 22 -5.50 -5.59 10.63
C SER A 22 -4.81 -4.23 10.58
N ARG A 23 -3.49 -4.20 10.74
CA ARG A 23 -2.68 -2.97 10.73
C ARG A 23 -1.29 -3.21 10.15
N GLY A 24 -0.54 -2.15 9.91
CA GLY A 24 0.88 -2.25 9.59
C GLY A 24 1.46 -0.95 9.05
N THR A 25 2.56 -1.07 8.32
CA THR A 25 3.29 0.07 7.74
C THR A 25 3.49 -0.16 6.25
N ILE A 26 3.25 0.87 5.44
CA ILE A 26 3.56 0.90 4.00
C ILE A 26 4.91 1.60 3.83
N SER A 27 5.81 1.01 3.05
CA SER A 27 7.14 1.54 2.77
C SER A 27 7.56 1.26 1.33
N MET A 28 8.75 1.72 0.95
CA MET A 28 9.35 1.50 -0.38
C MET A 28 8.40 1.86 -1.52
N ILE A 29 7.72 3.01 -1.39
CA ILE A 29 6.77 3.47 -2.40
C ILE A 29 7.54 3.98 -3.60
N SER A 30 7.26 3.41 -4.77
CA SER A 30 7.83 3.84 -6.06
C SER A 30 6.70 4.11 -7.04
N GLU A 31 6.70 5.30 -7.63
CA GLU A 31 5.72 5.74 -8.61
C GLU A 31 6.25 5.57 -10.05
N SER A 32 5.41 5.08 -10.97
CA SER A 32 5.73 4.94 -12.41
C SER A 32 4.49 5.26 -13.27
N ARG A 33 4.75 5.65 -14.53
CA ARG A 33 3.73 5.90 -15.57
C ARG A 33 3.90 5.04 -16.82
N ASP A 34 4.72 4.00 -16.76
CA ASP A 34 5.15 3.22 -17.95
C ASP A 34 4.00 2.50 -18.66
N THR A 35 2.89 2.26 -17.96
CA THR A 35 1.69 1.58 -18.48
C THR A 35 0.58 2.54 -18.94
N GLY A 36 0.85 3.85 -18.98
CA GLY A 36 -0.14 4.89 -19.28
C GLY A 36 -1.04 5.27 -18.10
N PHE A 37 -0.91 4.57 -16.96
CA PHE A 37 -1.57 4.89 -15.70
C PHE A 37 -0.54 5.30 -14.65
N LEU A 38 -0.94 6.13 -13.69
CA LEU A 38 -0.12 6.40 -12.51
C LEU A 38 -0.17 5.17 -11.59
N CYS A 39 0.91 4.41 -11.51
CA CYS A 39 1.01 3.22 -10.67
C CYS A 39 1.99 3.44 -9.53
N ARG A 40 1.68 2.89 -8.36
CA ARG A 40 2.53 2.88 -7.17
C ARG A 40 2.78 1.45 -6.76
N ARG A 41 4.05 1.06 -6.77
CA ARG A 41 4.53 -0.18 -6.14
C ARG A 41 4.91 0.15 -4.70
N PHE A 42 4.63 -0.76 -3.79
CA PHE A 42 4.90 -0.57 -2.38
C PHE A 42 5.15 -1.91 -1.69
N MET A 43 5.77 -1.84 -0.52
CA MET A 43 5.82 -2.96 0.42
C MET A 43 4.98 -2.61 1.64
N THR A 44 4.36 -3.61 2.27
CA THR A 44 3.63 -3.37 3.51
C THR A 44 3.65 -4.56 4.44
N THR A 45 3.74 -4.29 5.74
CA THR A 45 3.41 -5.30 6.75
C THR A 45 1.91 -5.38 6.93
N ARG A 46 1.41 -6.59 7.16
CA ARG A 46 0.06 -6.85 7.65
C ARG A 46 0.16 -7.70 8.90
N GLU A 47 -0.19 -7.07 10.02
CA GLU A 47 -0.36 -7.69 11.31
C GLU A 47 -1.83 -8.08 11.45
N SER A 48 -2.11 -9.37 11.67
CA SER A 48 -3.44 -9.90 11.96
C SER A 48 -3.37 -10.99 13.02
N PHE A 49 -4.50 -11.62 13.33
CA PHE A 49 -4.55 -12.77 14.25
C PHE A 49 -3.71 -13.96 13.78
N GLU A 50 -3.40 -14.04 12.49
CA GLU A 50 -2.56 -15.10 11.89
C GLU A 50 -1.06 -14.83 12.03
N GLY A 51 -0.69 -13.62 12.46
CA GLY A 51 0.69 -13.18 12.60
C GLY A 51 1.02 -11.95 11.77
N VAL A 52 2.33 -11.71 11.59
CA VAL A 52 2.86 -10.58 10.84
C VAL A 52 3.50 -11.07 9.55
N HIS A 53 3.06 -10.52 8.43
CA HIS A 53 3.57 -10.90 7.11
C HIS A 53 3.87 -9.70 6.24
N LEU A 54 4.84 -9.85 5.36
CA LEU A 54 5.26 -8.83 4.41
C LEU A 54 4.56 -9.08 3.07
N TYR A 55 4.08 -8.00 2.46
CA TYR A 55 3.39 -8.00 1.19
C TYR A 55 4.05 -7.03 0.22
N GLN A 56 4.10 -7.42 -1.04
CA GLN A 56 4.39 -6.53 -2.15
C GLN A 56 3.07 -6.23 -2.88
N GLY A 57 2.80 -4.95 -3.12
CA GLY A 57 1.59 -4.53 -3.79
C GLY A 57 1.85 -3.53 -4.91
N GLU A 58 0.92 -3.48 -5.84
CA GLU A 58 0.85 -2.47 -6.87
C GLU A 58 -0.58 -1.92 -6.94
N ALA A 59 -0.72 -0.60 -6.90
CA ALA A 59 -1.99 0.08 -7.10
C ALA A 59 -1.85 1.11 -8.22
N CYS A 60 -2.81 1.16 -9.14
CA CYS A 60 -2.83 2.12 -10.24
C CYS A 60 -4.05 3.04 -10.17
N LEU A 61 -3.86 4.32 -10.45
CA LEU A 61 -4.91 5.31 -10.54
C LEU A 61 -5.66 5.11 -11.87
N GLY A 62 -6.88 4.60 -11.78
CA GLY A 62 -7.77 4.42 -12.92
C GLY A 62 -8.37 5.74 -13.43
N ALA A 63 -9.07 5.66 -14.57
CA ALA A 63 -9.66 6.82 -15.24
C ALA A 63 -10.67 7.60 -14.36
N ALA A 64 -11.36 6.91 -13.43
CA ALA A 64 -12.27 7.53 -12.47
C ALA A 64 -11.57 8.23 -11.28
N ARG A 65 -10.24 8.43 -11.35
CA ARG A 65 -9.40 8.93 -10.25
C ARG A 65 -9.50 8.09 -8.97
N MET A 66 -9.80 6.80 -9.12
CA MET A 66 -9.79 5.82 -8.03
C MET A 66 -8.56 4.92 -8.15
N TRP A 67 -7.92 4.63 -7.03
CA TRP A 67 -6.84 3.65 -6.97
C TRP A 67 -7.39 2.24 -7.01
N MET A 68 -6.85 1.41 -7.90
CA MET A 68 -7.21 0.00 -8.05
C MET A 68 -5.97 -0.85 -7.78
N THR A 69 -6.10 -1.83 -6.89
CA THR A 69 -5.04 -2.81 -6.64
C THR A 69 -4.89 -3.73 -7.85
N LYS A 70 -3.68 -3.82 -8.38
CA LYS A 70 -3.29 -4.72 -9.48
C LYS A 70 -2.75 -6.04 -8.94
N SER A 71 -1.93 -5.98 -7.89
CA SER A 71 -1.36 -7.14 -7.22
C SER A 71 -1.22 -6.88 -5.72
N PHE A 72 -1.28 -7.97 -4.95
CA PHE A 72 -1.08 -7.94 -3.50
C PHE A 72 -0.65 -9.33 -3.03
N ASP A 73 0.65 -9.57 -3.10
CA ASP A 73 1.24 -10.89 -2.92
C ASP A 73 2.09 -10.92 -1.65
N ARG A 74 2.01 -12.02 -0.92
CA ARG A 74 2.88 -12.25 0.24
C ARG A 74 4.29 -12.51 -0.25
N VAL A 75 5.26 -11.81 0.31
CA VAL A 75 6.68 -12.08 0.10
C VAL A 75 7.04 -13.36 0.87
N GLN A 76 7.59 -14.36 0.18
CA GLN A 76 8.12 -15.59 0.78
C GLN A 76 9.58 -15.41 1.21
#